data_AF-A0A4Y2DLA8-F1
#
_entry.id   AF-A0A4Y2DLA8-F1
#
_cell.length_a   1.000
_cell.length_b   1.000
_cell.length_c   1.000
_cell.angle_alpha   90.00
_cell.angle_beta   90.00
_cell.angle_gamma   90.00
#
_symmetry.space_group_name_H-M   'P 1'
#
loop_
_entity.id
_entity.type
_entity.pdbx_description
1 polymer ?
#
loop_
_entity_poly.entity_id
_entity_poly.type
_entity_poly.pdbx_seq_one_letter_code
_entity_poly.pdbx_strand_id
1 'polypeptide(L)'
;MAWQACLRMTCVELELLNEIDMHLFIEKGIRRGFVMISHRLASANNPYLPNIDHISPNSYVIYWDANYIYLCVMSQHLPTQDFSWTEENVDYLNIPDDSDVGHILEDDFEYTP
;
A
#
# COMPACT_ATOMS: atom_id res chain seq x y z
N MET A 1 4.91 1.38 23.82
CA MET A 1 3.71 1.47 24.67
C MET A 1 2.41 1.56 23.87
N ALA A 2 2.29 2.40 22.83
CA ALA A 2 1.04 2.55 22.07
C ALA A 2 0.51 1.23 21.44
N TRP A 3 1.38 0.42 20.84
CA TRP A 3 1.00 -0.87 20.24
C TRP A 3 0.44 -1.89 21.24
N GLN A 4 1.14 -2.10 22.35
CA GLN A 4 0.68 -3.00 23.42
C GLN A 4 -0.65 -2.54 24.04
N ALA A 5 -0.86 -1.22 24.16
CA ALA A 5 -2.13 -0.67 24.60
C ALA A 5 -3.24 -0.91 23.56
N CYS A 6 -2.94 -0.73 22.26
CA CYS A 6 -3.87 -1.01 21.17
C CYS A 6 -4.34 -2.47 21.20
N LEU A 7 -3.40 -3.44 21.17
CA LEU A 7 -3.73 -4.86 21.23
C LEU A 7 -4.56 -5.22 22.47
N ARG A 8 -4.23 -4.64 23.63
CA ARG A 8 -5.01 -4.83 24.86
C ARG A 8 -6.42 -4.24 24.78
N MET A 9 -6.60 -3.13 24.08
CA MET A 9 -7.91 -2.48 23.92
C MET A 9 -8.78 -3.18 22.88
N THR A 10 -8.19 -3.70 21.82
CA THR A 10 -8.89 -4.41 20.74
C THR A 10 -9.09 -5.89 21.04
N CYS A 11 -8.39 -6.43 22.04
CA CYS A 11 -8.34 -7.86 22.38
C CYS A 11 -7.89 -8.74 21.20
N VAL A 12 -7.14 -8.17 20.26
CA VAL A 12 -6.56 -8.91 19.14
C VAL A 12 -5.36 -9.69 19.63
N GLU A 13 -5.34 -10.99 19.31
CA GLU A 13 -4.19 -11.86 19.50
C GLU A 13 -3.46 -12.03 18.16
N LEU A 14 -2.13 -11.97 18.18
CA LEU A 14 -1.31 -12.14 16.98
C LEU A 14 -0.79 -13.57 16.96
N GLU A 15 -1.08 -14.28 15.89
CA GLU A 15 -0.55 -15.62 15.67
C GLU A 15 0.95 -15.54 15.36
N LEU A 16 1.71 -16.47 15.94
CA LEU A 16 3.11 -16.68 15.58
C LEU A 16 3.18 -17.65 14.40
N LEU A 17 3.79 -17.21 13.29
CA LEU A 17 4.11 -18.09 12.17
C LEU A 17 5.15 -19.13 12.60
N ASN A 18 4.72 -20.38 12.70
CA ASN A 18 5.58 -21.50 13.10
C ASN A 18 6.23 -22.21 11.92
N GLU A 19 5.67 -22.05 10.72
CA GLU A 19 6.17 -22.66 9.49
C GLU A 19 7.22 -21.75 8.83
N ILE A 20 8.42 -22.28 8.62
CA ILE A 20 9.54 -21.51 8.06
C ILE A 20 9.26 -21.05 6.62
N ASP A 21 8.57 -21.86 5.83
CA ASP A 21 8.28 -21.55 4.43
C ASP A 21 7.29 -20.37 4.33
N MET A 22 6.26 -20.33 5.18
CA MET A 22 5.35 -19.18 5.29
C MET A 22 6.09 -17.91 5.73
N HIS A 23 6.98 -18.03 6.71
CA HIS A 23 7.78 -16.90 7.18
C HIS A 23 8.65 -16.33 6.05
N LEU A 24 9.38 -17.20 5.34
CA LEU A 24 10.24 -16.80 4.22
C LEU A 24 9.43 -16.20 3.06
N PHE A 25 8.25 -16.73 2.77
CA PHE A 25 7.34 -16.20 1.77
C PHE A 25 6.91 -14.77 2.08
N ILE A 26 6.45 -14.52 3.31
CA ILE A 26 6.04 -13.18 3.76
C ILE A 26 7.25 -12.24 3.78
N GLU A 27 8.40 -12.67 4.30
CA GLU A 27 9.62 -11.86 4.36
C GLU A 27 10.08 -11.44 2.95
N LYS A 28 10.05 -12.35 1.98
CA LYS A 28 10.31 -12.07 0.57
C LYS A 28 9.31 -11.08 -0.03
N GLY A 29 8.08 -11.04 0.49
CA GLY A 29 7.02 -10.10 0.13
C GLY A 29 7.20 -8.68 0.67
N ILE A 30 7.96 -8.47 1.74
CA ILE A 30 8.10 -7.14 2.37
C ILE A 30 8.86 -6.18 1.44
N ARG A 31 8.18 -5.10 1.04
CA ARG A 31 8.78 -3.95 0.33
C ARG A 31 8.75 -2.70 1.22
N ARG A 32 9.68 -1.78 0.96
CA ARG A 32 9.73 -0.46 1.60
C ARG A 32 8.87 0.53 0.82
N GLY A 33 8.97 1.80 1.19
CA GLY A 33 8.24 2.88 0.52
C GLY A 33 8.39 2.85 -1.00
N PHE A 34 7.28 3.17 -1.67
CA PHE A 34 7.20 3.25 -3.12
C PHE A 34 7.80 4.58 -3.60
N VAL A 35 8.71 4.52 -4.58
CA VAL A 35 9.28 5.71 -5.24
C VAL A 35 9.21 5.48 -6.74
N MET A 36 8.50 6.36 -7.45
CA MET A 36 8.32 6.28 -8.89
C MET A 36 8.44 7.67 -9.51
N ILE A 37 9.12 7.74 -10.66
CA ILE A 37 9.15 8.92 -11.52
C ILE A 37 8.51 8.51 -12.85
N SER A 38 7.23 8.86 -13.04
CA SER A 38 6.50 8.61 -14.29
C SER A 38 6.87 9.62 -15.39
N HIS A 39 7.17 10.86 -15.00
CA HIS A 39 7.57 11.93 -15.91
C HIS A 39 8.82 12.62 -15.37
N ARG A 40 9.89 12.65 -16.16
CA ARG A 40 11.21 13.13 -15.71
C ARG A 40 11.24 14.62 -15.37
N LEU A 41 10.43 15.44 -16.05
CA LEU A 41 10.41 16.88 -15.85
C LEU A 41 9.02 17.44 -16.12
N ALA A 42 8.25 17.76 -15.07
CA ALA A 42 7.02 18.53 -15.21
C ALA A 42 7.34 20.03 -15.13
N SER A 43 6.82 20.81 -16.08
CA SER A 43 6.83 22.28 -16.02
C SER A 43 5.41 22.80 -16.11
N ALA A 44 5.17 23.98 -15.52
CA ALA A 44 3.89 24.63 -15.55
C ALA A 44 4.05 26.12 -15.82
N ASN A 45 3.14 26.68 -16.61
CA ASN A 45 3.08 28.10 -16.93
C ASN A 45 2.34 28.84 -15.80
N ASN A 46 3.01 28.97 -14.66
CA ASN A 46 2.42 29.54 -13.47
C ASN A 46 2.52 31.09 -13.50
N PRO A 47 1.39 31.82 -13.48
CA PRO A 47 1.36 33.29 -13.57
C PRO A 47 2.00 34.01 -12.36
N TYR A 48 2.38 33.29 -11.31
CA TYR A 48 3.08 33.84 -10.15
C TYR A 48 4.61 33.70 -10.24
N LEU A 49 5.16 33.11 -11.31
CA LEU A 49 6.61 32.92 -11.49
C LEU A 49 7.19 33.93 -12.50
N PRO A 50 8.50 34.24 -12.47
CA PRO A 50 9.09 35.27 -13.33
C PRO A 50 9.19 34.91 -14.82
N ASN A 51 9.17 33.62 -15.19
CA ASN A 51 9.33 33.15 -16.58
C ASN A 51 7.98 32.66 -17.16
N ILE A 52 7.00 33.57 -17.26
CA ILE A 52 5.67 33.26 -17.81
C ILE A 52 5.67 33.39 -19.32
N ASP A 53 5.06 32.42 -19.99
CA ASP A 53 4.67 32.56 -21.39
C ASP A 53 3.25 33.14 -21.47
N HIS A 54 3.12 34.34 -22.01
CA HIS A 54 1.83 35.04 -22.15
C HIS A 54 0.94 34.48 -23.28
N ILE A 55 1.47 33.59 -24.12
CA ILE A 55 0.73 32.97 -25.23
C ILE A 55 0.05 31.68 -24.76
N SER A 56 0.75 30.90 -23.94
CA SER A 56 0.26 29.62 -23.43
C SER A 56 -0.75 29.80 -22.28
N PRO A 57 -1.71 28.88 -22.11
CA PRO A 57 -2.63 28.92 -20.99
C PRO A 57 -1.89 28.75 -19.65
N ASN A 58 -2.46 29.29 -18.58
CA ASN A 58 -1.91 29.15 -17.23
C ASN A 58 -2.02 27.69 -16.76
N SER A 59 -0.97 27.18 -16.09
CA SER A 59 -0.97 25.86 -15.48
C SER A 59 -0.20 25.84 -14.16
N TYR A 60 -0.43 24.80 -13.35
CA TYR A 60 0.16 24.64 -12.02
C TYR A 60 0.65 23.20 -11.81
N VAL A 61 1.77 23.06 -11.08
CA VAL A 61 2.20 21.76 -10.52
C VAL A 61 1.69 21.69 -9.09
N ILE A 62 1.03 20.59 -8.75
CA ILE A 62 0.47 20.35 -7.43
C ILE A 62 1.34 19.30 -6.71
N TYR A 63 1.58 19.53 -5.41
CA TYR A 63 2.26 18.58 -4.53
C TYR A 63 1.30 18.11 -3.43
N TRP A 64 1.09 16.81 -3.35
CA TRP A 64 0.27 16.18 -2.31
C TRP A 64 1.17 15.34 -1.40
N ASP A 65 0.99 15.52 -0.10
CA ASP A 65 1.66 14.73 0.93
C ASP A 65 0.61 14.21 1.91
N ALA A 66 0.66 12.92 2.21
CA ALA A 66 -0.27 12.30 3.14
C ALA A 66 0.35 12.31 4.55
N ASN A 67 -0.35 12.94 5.48
CA ASN A 67 0.06 12.97 6.87
C ASN A 67 -0.05 11.58 7.51
N TYR A 68 1.03 11.07 8.11
CA TYR A 68 1.04 9.84 8.92
C TYR A 68 0.55 8.57 8.20
N ILE A 69 1.05 8.29 6.99
CA ILE A 69 0.66 7.13 6.17
C ILE A 69 0.68 5.80 6.95
N TYR A 70 1.75 5.51 7.71
CA TYR A 70 1.84 4.26 8.47
C TYR A 70 0.74 4.11 9.51
N LEU A 71 0.38 5.20 10.20
CA LEU A 71 -0.70 5.16 11.19
C LEU A 71 -2.06 4.93 10.52
N CYS A 72 -2.27 5.56 9.36
CA CYS A 72 -3.47 5.34 8.55
C CYS A 72 -3.58 3.88 8.12
N VAL A 73 -2.50 3.28 7.60
CA VAL A 73 -2.48 1.86 7.21
C VAL A 73 -2.68 0.94 8.42
N MET A 74 -2.10 1.28 9.58
CA MET A 74 -2.31 0.52 10.82
C MET A 74 -3.75 0.58 11.37
N SER A 75 -4.61 1.44 10.82
CA SER A 75 -6.04 1.50 11.16
C SER A 75 -6.94 0.73 10.19
N GLN A 76 -6.37 0.15 9.12
CA GLN A 76 -7.09 -0.69 8.16
C GLN A 76 -7.15 -2.15 8.66
N HIS A 77 -7.91 -3.00 7.95
CA HIS A 77 -7.90 -4.44 8.16
C HIS A 77 -6.51 -5.00 7.89
N LEU A 78 -5.96 -5.73 8.87
CA LEU A 78 -4.61 -6.32 8.81
C LEU A 78 -4.69 -7.80 9.19
N PRO A 79 -3.86 -8.67 8.60
CA PRO A 79 -3.82 -10.07 8.95
C PRO A 79 -3.27 -10.24 10.37
N THR A 80 -3.97 -11.04 11.18
CA THR A 80 -3.65 -11.23 12.62
C THR A 80 -3.46 -12.70 12.99
N GLN A 81 -4.24 -13.60 12.40
CA GLN A 81 -4.26 -15.03 12.71
C GLN A 81 -4.85 -15.87 11.56
N ASP A 82 -4.88 -17.18 11.77
CA ASP A 82 -5.41 -18.24 10.90
C ASP A 82 -4.65 -18.35 9.56
N PHE A 83 -3.32 -18.20 9.62
CA PHE A 83 -2.46 -18.32 8.44
C PHE A 83 -2.42 -19.76 7.93
N SER A 84 -2.78 -19.95 6.65
CA SER A 84 -2.75 -21.26 6.01
C SER A 84 -2.44 -21.15 4.51
N TRP A 85 -1.83 -22.19 3.95
CA TRP A 85 -1.71 -22.34 2.50
C TRP A 85 -3.05 -22.80 1.93
N THR A 86 -3.46 -22.21 0.81
CA THR A 86 -4.67 -22.60 0.09
C THR A 86 -4.39 -22.72 -1.40
N GLU A 87 -4.97 -23.74 -2.03
CA GLU A 87 -4.97 -23.93 -3.49
C GLU A 87 -6.35 -23.61 -4.09
N GLU A 88 -7.22 -22.92 -3.34
CA GLU A 88 -8.57 -22.62 -3.78
C GLU A 88 -8.58 -21.70 -5.00
N ASN A 89 -9.49 -22.00 -5.93
CA ASN A 89 -9.71 -21.19 -7.11
C ASN A 89 -10.70 -20.08 -6.76
N VAL A 90 -10.19 -19.02 -6.15
CA VAL A 90 -10.96 -17.83 -5.74
C VAL A 90 -10.81 -16.74 -6.80
N ASP A 91 -11.90 -16.03 -7.09
CA ASP A 91 -11.85 -14.83 -7.92
C ASP A 91 -11.33 -13.64 -7.09
N TYR A 92 -10.01 -13.56 -6.95
CA TYR A 92 -9.32 -12.58 -6.11
C TYR A 92 -9.60 -11.12 -6.48
N LEU A 93 -10.05 -10.85 -7.72
CA LEU A 93 -10.32 -9.49 -8.19
C LEU A 93 -11.66 -8.92 -7.70
N ASN A 94 -12.55 -9.79 -7.18
CA ASN A 94 -13.90 -9.42 -6.76
C ASN A 94 -14.13 -9.57 -5.24
N ILE A 95 -13.05 -9.69 -4.46
CA ILE A 95 -13.11 -9.75 -2.99
C ILE A 95 -13.18 -8.32 -2.43
N PRO A 96 -14.09 -8.02 -1.48
CA PRO A 96 -14.13 -6.73 -0.80
C PRO A 96 -12.85 -6.44 0.01
N ASP A 97 -12.43 -5.18 0.05
CA ASP A 97 -11.25 -4.73 0.83
C ASP A 97 -11.42 -4.95 2.35
N ASP A 98 -12.65 -5.06 2.84
CA ASP A 98 -13.03 -5.29 4.23
C ASP A 98 -13.47 -6.75 4.51
N SER A 99 -13.07 -7.68 3.64
CA SER A 99 -13.26 -9.12 3.85
C SER A 99 -12.60 -9.60 5.15
N ASP A 100 -13.29 -10.50 5.86
CA ASP A 100 -12.76 -11.17 7.05
C ASP A 100 -11.52 -12.03 6.75
N VAL A 101 -11.41 -12.51 5.50
CA VAL A 101 -10.29 -13.33 5.02
C VAL A 101 -9.47 -12.53 4.01
N GLY A 102 -8.16 -12.41 4.28
CA GLY A 102 -7.18 -11.81 3.39
C GLY A 102 -6.37 -12.87 2.63
N HIS A 103 -5.86 -12.51 1.46
CA HIS A 103 -5.05 -13.40 0.61
C HIS A 103 -3.70 -12.74 0.28
N ILE A 104 -2.63 -13.53 0.32
CA ILE A 104 -1.29 -13.13 -0.12
C ILE A 104 -0.90 -14.03 -1.29
N LEU A 105 -0.65 -13.44 -2.46
CA LEU A 105 -0.41 -14.16 -3.70
C LEU A 105 1.01 -13.90 -4.21
N GLU A 106 1.64 -14.94 -4.75
CA GLU A 106 2.87 -14.83 -5.56
C GLU A 106 2.53 -15.34 -6.96
N ASP A 107 2.28 -14.40 -7.86
CA ASP A 107 1.87 -14.65 -9.24
C ASP A 107 2.74 -13.85 -10.23
N ASP A 108 2.79 -14.32 -11.47
CA ASP A 108 3.41 -13.62 -12.59
C ASP A 108 2.40 -12.68 -13.26
N PHE A 109 2.78 -11.42 -13.44
CA PHE A 109 1.96 -10.39 -14.08
C PHE A 109 2.60 -9.91 -15.38
N GLU A 110 1.78 -9.81 -16.44
CA GLU A 110 2.15 -9.10 -17.65
C GLU A 110 1.60 -7.67 -17.61
N TYR A 111 2.46 -6.70 -17.85
CA TYR A 111 2.03 -5.32 -18.02
C TYR A 111 1.34 -5.16 -19.37
N THR A 112 0.15 -4.55 -19.37
CA THR A 112 -0.49 -4.13 -20.61
C THR A 112 0.40 -3.09 -21.33
N PRO A 113 0.48 -3.13 -22.68
CA PRO A 113 1.29 -2.21 -23.47
C PRO A 113 1.02 -0.73 -23.22
#